data_AF-A0A1A7WDQ5-F1
#
_entry.id   AF-A0A1A7WDQ5-F1
#
_cell.length_a   1.000
_cell.length_b   1.000
_cell.length_c   1.000
_cell.angle_alpha   90.00
_cell.angle_beta   90.00
_cell.angle_gamma   90.00
#
_symmetry.space_group_name_H-M   'P 1'
#
loop_
_entity.id
_entity.type
_entity.pdbx_description
1 polymer ?
#
loop_
_entity_poly.entity_id
_entity_poly.type
_entity_poly.pdbx_seq_one_letter_code
_entity_poly.pdbx_strand_id
1 'polypeptide(L)' 'GYAGRTELPESVKALFRPVVVILPDLQQICEIMLFSEGFLMAKVLAKKMTVLYKLAREQLSKQSHYDFGLR' A
#
# COMPACT_ATOMS: atom_id res chain seq x y z
N GLY A 1 -17.57 3.41 4.52
CA GLY A 1 -16.95 3.80 3.24
C GLY A 1 -16.41 5.21 3.36
N TYR A 2 -15.45 5.61 2.53
CA TYR A 2 -14.95 6.99 2.48
C TYR A 2 -16.12 7.98 2.45
N ALA A 3 -16.05 9.02 3.29
CA ALA A 3 -17.10 10.03 3.40
C ALA A 3 -17.37 10.66 2.01
N GLY A 4 -18.65 10.76 1.64
CA GLY A 4 -19.08 11.40 0.39
C GLY A 4 -19.33 10.45 -0.80
N ARG A 5 -19.34 9.13 -0.61
CA ARG A 5 -19.76 8.19 -1.67
C ARG A 5 -21.22 7.78 -1.50
N THR A 6 -22.05 8.06 -2.51
CA THR A 6 -23.41 7.51 -2.63
C THR A 6 -23.33 6.05 -3.05
N GLU A 7 -24.11 5.19 -2.41
CA GLU A 7 -24.19 3.79 -2.81
C GLU A 7 -24.88 3.63 -4.17
N LEU A 8 -24.38 2.68 -4.97
CA LEU A 8 -25.00 2.29 -6.22
C LEU A 8 -26.33 1.53 -5.94
N PRO A 9 -27.38 1.73 -6.75
CA PRO A 9 -28.58 0.89 -6.71
C PRO A 9 -28.25 -0.57 -6.97
N GLU A 10 -28.99 -1.48 -6.33
CA GLU A 10 -28.69 -2.91 -6.36
C GLU A 10 -28.78 -3.52 -7.77
N SER A 11 -29.71 -3.02 -8.60
CA SER A 11 -29.85 -3.40 -10.01
C SER A 11 -28.61 -3.09 -10.85
N VAL A 12 -27.87 -2.03 -10.50
CA VAL A 12 -26.63 -1.64 -11.17
C VAL A 12 -25.45 -2.43 -10.60
N LYS A 13 -25.39 -2.64 -9.27
CA LYS A 13 -24.36 -3.47 -8.64
C LYS A 13 -24.32 -4.88 -9.23
N ALA A 14 -25.48 -5.46 -9.54
CA ALA A 14 -25.61 -6.78 -10.15
C ALA A 14 -24.91 -6.92 -11.53
N LEU A 15 -24.68 -5.81 -12.25
CA LEU A 15 -24.00 -5.81 -13.55
C LEU A 15 -22.46 -5.90 -13.41
N PHE A 16 -21.92 -5.70 -12.21
CA PHE A 16 -20.49 -5.66 -11.97
C PHE A 16 -20.03 -6.82 -11.08
N ARG A 17 -18.84 -7.36 -11.38
CA ARG A 17 -18.17 -8.31 -10.50
C ARG A 17 -17.35 -7.53 -9.46
N PRO A 18 -17.55 -7.74 -8.16
CA PRO A 18 -16.72 -7.09 -7.15
C PRO A 18 -15.29 -7.62 -7.21
N VAL A 19 -14.32 -6.72 -7.11
CA VAL A 19 -12.90 -7.03 -6.92
C VAL A 19 -12.42 -6.34 -5.66
N VAL A 20 -11.74 -7.07 -4.80
CA VAL A 20 -11.27 -6.60 -3.50
C VAL A 20 -9.77 -6.39 -3.58
N VAL A 21 -9.33 -5.14 -3.40
CA VAL A 21 -7.91 -4.77 -3.37
C VAL A 21 -7.65 -4.01 -2.07
N ILE A 22 -7.29 -4.76 -1.01
CA ILE A 22 -7.17 -4.19 0.35
C ILE A 22 -5.72 -3.85 0.70
N LEU A 23 -4.75 -4.70 0.32
CA LEU A 23 -3.36 -4.52 0.72
C LEU A 23 -2.42 -4.94 -0.42
N PRO A 24 -1.63 -4.00 -0.99
CA PRO A 24 -0.59 -4.34 -1.95
C PRO A 24 0.61 -4.99 -1.23
N ASP A 25 1.37 -5.82 -1.96
CA ASP A 25 2.66 -6.31 -1.48
C ASP A 25 3.73 -5.21 -1.61
N LEU A 26 3.95 -4.49 -0.51
CA LEU A 26 4.91 -3.38 -0.45
C LEU A 26 6.36 -3.84 -0.68
N GLN A 27 6.71 -5.06 -0.26
CA GLN A 27 8.07 -5.56 -0.40
C GLN A 27 8.37 -5.86 -1.86
N GLN A 28 7.47 -6.56 -2.55
CA GLN A 28 7.63 -6.89 -3.97
C GLN A 28 7.64 -5.63 -4.84
N ILE A 29 6.78 -4.65 -4.55
CA ILE A 29 6.76 -3.37 -5.27
C ILE A 29 8.09 -2.62 -5.07
N CYS A 30 8.56 -2.51 -3.82
CA CYS A 30 9.83 -1.86 -3.51
C CYS A 30 11.03 -2.57 -4.15
N GLU A 31 11.03 -3.91 -4.18
CA GLU A 31 12.07 -4.71 -4.84
C GLU A 31 12.12 -4.43 -6.35
N ILE A 32 10.97 -4.43 -7.03
CA ILE A 32 10.90 -4.14 -8.46
C ILE A 32 11.38 -2.72 -8.76
N MET A 33 10.97 -1.73 -7.96
CA MET A 33 11.42 -0.34 -8.10
C MET A 33 12.94 -0.22 -7.95
N LEU A 34 13.51 -0.81 -6.89
CA LEU A 34 14.95 -0.81 -6.67
C LEU A 34 15.70 -1.57 -7.77
N PHE A 35 15.13 -2.67 -8.27
CA PHE A 35 15.74 -3.43 -9.35
C PHE A 35 15.75 -2.62 -10.65
N SER A 36 14.66 -1.91 -10.99
CA SER A 36 14.60 -1.05 -12.18
C SER A 36 15.58 0.11 -12.15
N GLU A 37 15.96 0.58 -10.96
CA GLU A 37 16.99 1.62 -10.77
C GLU A 37 18.43 1.06 -10.80
N GLY A 38 18.61 -0.25 -10.97
CA GLY A 38 19.92 -0.90 -11.12
C GLY A 38 20.58 -1.37 -9.82
N PHE A 39 19.85 -1.43 -8.69
CA PHE A 39 20.41 -1.94 -7.44
C PHE A 39 20.61 -3.45 -7.47
N LEU A 40 21.87 -3.90 -7.42
CA LEU A 40 22.24 -5.33 -7.36
C LEU A 40 21.66 -6.06 -6.12
N MET A 41 21.50 -5.34 -5.01
CA MET A 41 21.00 -5.87 -3.74
C MET A 41 19.54 -5.44 -3.47
N ALA A 42 18.75 -5.18 -4.53
CA ALA A 42 17.36 -4.70 -4.45
C ALA A 42 16.50 -5.48 -3.45
N LYS A 43 16.58 -6.82 -3.45
CA LYS A 43 15.84 -7.69 -2.52
C LYS A 43 16.14 -7.41 -1.04
N VAL A 44 17.42 -7.19 -0.71
CA VAL A 44 17.86 -6.91 0.66
C VAL A 44 17.44 -5.50 1.08
N LEU A 45 17.61 -4.52 0.19
CA LEU A 45 17.20 -3.13 0.43
C LEU A 45 15.69 -3.03 0.61
N ALA A 46 14.90 -3.68 -0.26
CA ALA A 46 13.45 -3.70 -0.19
C ALA A 46 12.98 -4.20 1.16
N LYS A 47 13.47 -5.36 1.61
CA LYS A 47 13.13 -5.92 2.93
C LYS A 47 13.44 -4.96 4.08
N LYS A 48 14.62 -4.31 4.07
CA LYS A 48 14.97 -3.32 5.09
C LYS A 48 14.03 -2.13 5.09
N MET A 49 13.68 -1.63 3.91
CA MET A 49 12.77 -0.51 3.72
C MET A 49 11.37 -0.85 4.26
N THR A 50 10.80 -1.99 3.87
CA THR A 50 9.46 -2.39 4.31
C THR A 50 9.38 -2.58 5.84
N VAL A 51 10.43 -3.17 6.43
CA VAL A 51 10.52 -3.33 7.90
C VAL A 51 10.63 -1.97 8.59
N LEU A 52 11.45 -1.05 8.06
CA LEU A 52 11.60 0.29 8.61
C LEU A 52 10.26 1.04 8.64
N TYR A 53 9.54 1.10 7.52
CA TYR A 53 8.25 1.80 7.45
C TYR A 53 7.19 1.15 8.34
N LYS A 54 7.19 -0.18 8.45
CA LYS A 54 6.32 -0.89 9.40
C LYS A 54 6.62 -0.48 10.84
N LEU A 55 7.90 -0.51 11.25
CA LEU A 55 8.30 -0.13 12.61
C LEU A 55 8.04 1.36 12.87
N ALA A 56 8.28 2.24 11.90
CA ALA A 56 7.98 3.66 12.02
C ALA A 56 6.49 3.91 12.30
N ARG A 57 5.60 3.19 11.61
CA ARG A 57 4.15 3.26 11.85
C ARG A 57 3.74 2.75 13.24
N GLU A 58 4.44 1.75 13.77
CA GLU A 58 4.11 1.09 15.03
C GLU A 58 4.72 1.81 16.25
N GLN A 59 5.92 2.38 16.09
CA GLN A 59 6.72 2.92 17.21
C GLN A 59 6.69 4.44 17.31
N LEU A 60 6.44 5.18 16.23
CA LEU A 60 6.36 6.64 16.30
C LEU A 60 5.02 7.10 16.86
N SER A 61 5.02 8.32 17.42
CA SER A 61 3.78 8.93 17.91
C SER A 61 2.77 9.10 16.77
N LYS A 62 1.48 8.94 17.07
CA LYS A 62 0.41 9.10 16.08
C LYS A 62 0.18 10.59 15.80
N GLN A 63 0.83 11.10 14.75
CA GLN A 63 0.63 12.46 14.25
C GLN A 63 -0.13 12.43 12.92
N SER A 64 -0.99 13.43 12.69
CA SER A 64 -1.80 13.52 11.46
C SER A 64 -0.98 13.73 10.18
N HIS A 65 0.25 14.23 10.31
CA HIS A 65 1.15 14.50 9.19
C HIS A 65 2.10 13.32 8.89
N TYR A 66 2.08 12.25 9.69
CA TYR A 66 2.86 11.05 9.38
C TYR A 66 2.08 10.14 8.45
N ASP A 67 2.66 9.87 7.28
CA ASP A 67 2.18 8.87 6.33
C ASP A 67 3.33 7.90 6.01
N PHE A 68 3.09 6.63 6.31
CA PHE A 68 4.00 5.51 6.02
C PHE A 68 3.38 4.56 4.98
N GLY A 69 2.41 5.05 4.22
CA GLY A 69 1.82 4.35 3.08
C GLY A 69 2.74 4.29 1.86
N LEU A 70 2.23 3.70 0.77
CA LEU A 70 2.96 3.49 -0.48
C LEU A 70 2.99 4.74 -1.40
N ARG A 71 2.56 5.91 -0.91
CA ARG A 71 2.28 7.08 -1.75
C ARG A 71 3.49 7.99 -1.92
#